data_AF-A0A7C4WXX8-F1
#
_entry.id   AF-A0A7C4WXX8-F1
#
_cell.length_a   1.000
_cell.length_b   1.000
_cell.length_c   1.000
_cell.angle_alpha   90.00
_cell.angle_beta   90.00
_cell.angle_gamma   90.00
#
_symmetry.space_group_name_H-M   'P 1'
#
loop_
_entity.id
_entity.type
_entity.pdbx_description
1 polymer ?
#
loop_
_entity_poly.entity_id
_entity_poly.type
_entity_poly.pdbx_seq_one_letter_code
_entity_poly.pdbx_strand_id
1 'polypeptide(L)' 'MLIDGEPKLKELTSVSVPTVRRLPLYMTILKEIESSSEHVSSTLIADRLGLEQIQVRKDLAGI' A
#
# COMPACT_ATOMS: atom_id res chain seq x y z
N MET A 1 -24.59 23.02 -31.96
CA MET A 1 -24.61 21.66 -31.39
C MET A 1 -23.16 21.24 -31.26
N LEU A 2 -22.56 21.48 -30.10
CA LEU A 2 -21.17 21.15 -29.78
C LEU A 2 -21.16 20.19 -28.58
N ILE A 3 -20.14 19.35 -28.60
CA ILE A 3 -19.96 18.10 -27.88
C ILE A 3 -19.32 18.40 -26.53
N ASP A 4 -19.95 18.03 -25.43
CA ASP A 4 -19.30 18.03 -24.11
C ASP A 4 -19.28 16.61 -23.54
N GLY A 5 -18.23 15.89 -23.92
CA GLY A 5 -17.69 14.82 -23.11
C GLY A 5 -16.55 15.37 -22.26
N GLU A 6 -16.53 15.03 -20.98
CA GLU A 6 -15.28 14.85 -20.22
C GLU A 6 -15.50 13.62 -19.33
N PRO A 7 -14.67 12.56 -19.42
CA PRO A 7 -14.74 11.49 -18.44
C PRO A 7 -14.41 12.08 -17.07
N LYS A 8 -15.34 11.95 -16.10
CA LYS A 8 -15.04 12.26 -14.69
C LYS A 8 -13.80 11.45 -14.31
N LEU A 9 -12.67 12.14 -14.13
CA LEU A 9 -11.47 11.57 -13.53
C LEU A 9 -11.92 10.90 -12.23
N LYS A 10 -11.75 9.59 -12.15
CA LYS A 10 -11.99 8.80 -10.94
C LYS A 10 -11.24 9.52 -9.82
N GLU A 11 -11.94 9.94 -8.76
CA GLU A 11 -11.33 10.62 -7.62
C GLU A 11 -10.06 9.85 -7.25
N LEU A 12 -8.91 10.49 -7.45
CA LEU A 12 -7.63 9.88 -7.09
C LEU A 12 -7.67 9.70 -5.58
N THR A 13 -7.74 8.46 -5.11
CA THR A 13 -7.64 8.14 -3.69
C THR A 13 -6.33 8.75 -3.20
N SER A 14 -6.43 9.72 -2.29
CA SER A 14 -5.28 10.44 -1.76
C SER A 14 -4.51 9.52 -0.80
N VAL A 15 -3.58 8.74 -1.35
CA VAL A 15 -2.64 7.96 -0.55
C VAL A 15 -1.62 8.92 0.07
N SER A 16 -1.40 8.81 1.37
CA SER A 16 -0.44 9.69 2.05
C SER A 16 0.97 9.51 1.48
N VAL A 17 1.73 10.59 1.31
CA VAL A 17 3.13 10.53 0.85
C VAL A 17 3.99 9.56 1.69
N PRO A 18 3.86 9.51 3.03
CA PRO A 18 4.55 8.51 3.84
C PRO A 18 4.19 7.06 3.48
N THR A 19 2.92 6.77 3.19
CA THR A 19 2.47 5.43 2.78
C THR A 19 3.10 5.05 1.45
N VAL A 20 3.07 5.94 0.45
CA VAL A 20 3.71 5.70 -0.86
C VAL A 20 5.20 5.41 -0.71
N ARG A 21 5.91 6.17 0.15
CA ARG A 21 7.34 5.97 0.40
C ARG A 21 7.68 4.63 1.06
N ARG A 22 6.74 4.04 1.80
CA ARG A 22 6.96 2.72 2.44
C ARG A 22 6.70 1.55 1.49
N LEU A 23 5.91 1.71 0.42
CA LEU A 23 5.58 0.62 -0.52
C LEU A 23 6.79 -0.14 -1.06
N PRO A 24 7.89 0.51 -1.47
CA PRO A 24 9.09 -0.21 -1.90
C PRO A 24 9.69 -1.08 -0.80
N LEU A 25 9.63 -0.64 0.47
CA LEU A 25 10.12 -1.40 1.62
C LEU A 25 9.25 -2.63 1.90
N TYR A 26 7.91 -2.48 1.81
CA TYR A 26 6.99 -3.62 1.84
C TYR A 26 7.36 -4.65 0.77
N MET A 27 7.61 -4.19 -0.46
CA MET A 27 7.96 -5.08 -1.57
C MET A 27 9.29 -5.82 -1.34
N THR A 28 10.30 -5.14 -0.79
CA THR A 28 11.57 -5.79 -0.42
C THR A 28 11.34 -6.92 0.58
N ILE A 29 10.57 -6.68 1.64
CA ILE A 29 10.26 -7.69 2.66
C ILE A 29 9.48 -8.87 2.06
N LEU A 30 8.43 -8.59 1.26
CA LEU A 30 7.60 -9.63 0.66
C LEU A 30 8.38 -10.52 -0.33
N LYS A 31 9.38 -9.97 -1.02
CA LYS A 31 10.26 -10.73 -1.92
C LYS A 31 11.20 -11.68 -1.20
N GLU A 32 11.48 -11.45 0.09
CA GLU A 32 12.31 -12.34 0.92
C GLU A 32 11.51 -13.51 1.51
N ILE A 33 10.18 -13.45 1.45
CA ILE A 33 9.30 -14.48 1.98
C ILE A 33 9.19 -15.60 0.95
N GLU A 34 9.13 -16.84 1.44
CA GLU A 34 9.00 -18.03 0.60
C GLU A 34 7.79 -17.92 -0.31
N SER A 35 7.95 -18.23 -1.60
CA SER A 35 6.89 -18.12 -2.60
C SER A 35 5.66 -19.01 -2.33
N SER A 36 5.80 -20.02 -1.48
CA SER A 36 4.71 -20.90 -1.02
C SER A 36 3.83 -20.24 0.05
N SER A 37 4.28 -19.15 0.66
CA SER A 37 3.54 -18.42 1.69
C SER A 37 2.47 -17.53 1.06
N GLU A 38 1.22 -17.98 1.12
CA GLU A 38 0.06 -17.23 0.62
C GLU A 38 -0.26 -15.98 1.47
N HIS A 39 0.09 -16.01 2.76
CA HIS A 39 -0.29 -14.99 3.73
C HIS A 39 0.92 -14.48 4.52
N VAL A 40 0.92 -13.17 4.80
CA VAL A 40 1.95 -12.49 5.60
C VAL A 40 1.27 -11.64 6.67
N SER A 41 1.70 -11.77 7.93
CA SER A 41 1.12 -11.00 9.02
C SER A 41 1.61 -9.55 9.00
N SER A 42 0.72 -8.60 9.35
CA SER A 42 1.11 -7.19 9.49
C SER A 42 2.15 -6.99 10.60
N THR A 43 2.13 -7.84 11.63
CA THR A 43 3.09 -7.80 12.74
C THR A 43 4.50 -8.12 12.26
N LEU A 44 4.68 -9.12 11.38
CA LEU A 44 5.99 -9.46 10.80
C LEU A 44 6.58 -8.26 10.05
N ILE A 45 5.78 -7.60 9.22
CA ILE A 45 6.26 -6.44 8.46
C ILE A 45 6.57 -5.26 9.39
N ALA A 46 5.74 -5.04 10.40
CA ALA A 46 5.92 -3.99 11.40
C ALA A 46 7.25 -4.17 12.15
N ASP A 47 7.53 -5.39 12.63
CA ASP A 47 8.78 -5.73 13.32
C ASP A 47 10.00 -5.48 12.43
N ARG A 48 9.93 -5.88 11.14
CA ARG A 48 11.01 -5.68 10.16
C ARG A 48 11.28 -4.21 9.83
N LEU A 49 10.25 -3.36 9.91
CA LEU A 49 10.35 -1.93 9.61
C LEU A 49 10.51 -1.04 10.85
N GLY A 50 10.45 -1.61 12.06
CA GLY A 50 10.43 -0.86 13.31
C GLY A 50 9.18 0.04 13.43
N LEU A 51 8.03 -0.45 12.96
CA LEU A 51 6.75 0.26 12.98
C LEU A 51 5.79 -0.39 13.96
N GLU A 52 4.75 0.35 14.32
CA GLU A 52 3.57 -0.23 14.96
C GLU A 52 2.72 -0.99 13.92
N GLN A 53 2.21 -2.18 14.29
CA GLN A 53 1.35 -2.98 13.40
C GLN A 53 0.10 -2.23 12.92
N ILE A 54 -0.38 -1.23 13.69
CA ILE A 54 -1.49 -0.36 13.31
C ILE A 54 -1.12 0.49 12.08
N GLN A 55 0.13 0.96 11.98
CA GLN A 55 0.60 1.74 10.83
C GLN A 55 0.61 0.90 9.56
N VAL A 56 1.04 -0.36 9.65
CA VAL A 56 1.03 -1.28 8.50
C VAL A 56 -0.38 -1.51 7.96
N ARG A 57 -1.35 -1.76 8.86
CA ARG A 57 -2.73 -1.95 8.43
C ARG A 57 -3.33 -0.69 7.80
N LYS A 58 -3.02 0.49 8.34
CA LYS A 58 -3.46 1.78 7.77
C LYS A 58 -2.86 2.03 6.40
N ASP A 59 -1.58 1.70 6.23
CA ASP A 59 -0.92 1.81 4.93
C ASP A 59 -1.62 0.95 3.89
N LEU A 60 -1.81 -0.34 4.17
CA LEU A 60 -2.41 -1.30 3.26
C LEU A 60 -3.90 -1.03 2.97
N ALA A 61 -4.65 -0.53 3.95
CA ALA A 61 -6.05 -0.14 3.76
C ALA A 61 -6.22 1.15 2.95
N GLY A 62 -5.15 1.96 2.86
CA GLY A 62 -5.15 3.24 2.15
C GLY A 62 -4.69 3.17 0.69
N ILE A 63 -4.39 1.98 0.18
CA ILE A 63 -3.97 1.71 -1.21
C ILE A 63 -5.14 1.06 -1.95
#